data_AF-A0A5E4FRQ1-F1
#
_entry.id   AF-A0A5E4FRQ1-F1
#
_cell.length_a   1.000
_cell.length_b   1.000
_cell.length_c   1.000
_cell.angle_alpha   90.00
_cell.angle_beta   90.00
_cell.angle_gamma   90.00
#
_symmetry.space_group_name_H-M   'P 1'
#
loop_
_entity.id
_entity.type
_entity.pdbx_description
1 polymer ?
#
loop_
_entity_poly.entity_id
_entity_poly.type
_entity_poly.pdbx_seq_one_letter_code
_entity_poly.pdbx_strand_id
1 'polypeptide(L)'
;LVDATAGHELLSFMDAYSGYNQIFMHPPDSEHTAFITDKGLYCYNVMPFGLKNAEATYQRLVNKIFAGYIGNIMEVYVDNILVKSRTAEAHLHNLSIMF
;
A
#
# COMPACT_ATOMS: atom_id res chain seq x y z
N LEU A 1 7.89 8.79 -11.59
CA LEU A 1 7.87 9.50 -10.29
C LEU A 1 8.49 10.89 -10.40
N VAL A 2 9.76 11.01 -10.81
CA VAL A 2 10.49 12.31 -10.88
C VAL A 2 9.73 13.39 -11.66
N ASP A 3 9.28 13.09 -12.88
CA ASP A 3 8.53 14.06 -13.69
C ASP A 3 7.17 14.39 -13.09
N ALA A 4 6.53 13.40 -12.45
CA ALA A 4 5.21 13.56 -11.82
C ALA A 4 5.27 14.44 -10.57
N THR A 5 6.43 14.56 -9.93
CA THR A 5 6.68 15.38 -8.73
C THR A 5 7.22 16.76 -9.03
N ALA A 6 7.70 17.02 -10.25
CA ALA A 6 8.23 18.32 -10.63
C ALA A 6 7.15 19.40 -10.48
N GLY A 7 7.54 20.56 -9.94
CA GLY A 7 6.64 21.70 -9.74
C GLY A 7 5.61 21.55 -8.61
N HIS A 8 5.75 20.52 -7.77
CA HIS A 8 4.97 20.41 -6.53
C HIS A 8 5.79 20.96 -5.36
N GLU A 9 5.16 21.78 -4.52
CA GLU A 9 5.80 22.40 -3.36
C GLU A 9 6.01 21.39 -2.23
N LEU A 10 5.03 20.52 -1.99
CA LEU A 10 5.08 19.51 -0.92
C LEU A 10 4.84 18.10 -1.46
N LEU A 11 5.62 17.18 -0.90
CA LEU A 11 5.59 15.75 -1.17
C LEU A 11 5.59 15.01 0.17
N SER A 12 4.65 14.08 0.35
CA SER A 12 4.59 13.19 1.51
C SER A 12 4.63 11.74 1.06
N PHE A 13 5.59 10.99 1.58
CA PHE A 13 5.75 9.56 1.31
C PHE A 13 5.13 8.76 2.44
N MET A 14 4.20 7.87 2.08
CA MET A 14 3.60 6.92 2.99
C MET A 14 4.06 5.52 2.63
N ASP A 15 4.67 4.88 3.60
CA ASP A 15 5.14 3.51 3.50
C ASP A 15 4.03 2.53 3.90
N ALA A 16 3.85 1.48 3.09
CA ALA A 16 2.90 0.42 3.34
C ALA A 16 3.47 -0.70 4.21
N TYR A 17 4.42 -0.42 5.11
CA TYR A 17 5.08 -1.43 5.94
C TYR A 17 4.11 -2.48 6.49
N SER A 18 2.99 -2.09 7.09
CA SER A 18 1.97 -3.01 7.60
C SER A 18 0.78 -3.26 6.66
N GLY A 19 0.84 -2.74 5.43
CA GLY A 19 -0.25 -2.76 4.46
C GLY A 19 -0.64 -4.18 4.04
N TYR A 20 0.32 -5.10 3.93
CA TYR A 20 0.02 -6.50 3.59
C TYR A 20 -0.80 -7.20 4.67
N ASN A 21 -0.50 -6.92 5.94
CA ASN A 21 -1.24 -7.48 7.07
C ASN A 21 -2.71 -6.98 7.15
N GLN A 22 -3.10 -6.02 6.32
CA GLN A 22 -4.50 -5.57 6.19
C GLN A 22 -5.27 -6.34 5.09
N ILE A 23 -4.57 -7.16 4.29
CA ILE A 23 -5.18 -7.96 3.22
C ILE A 23 -5.42 -9.37 3.75
N PHE A 24 -6.68 -9.78 3.80
CA PHE A 24 -7.01 -11.15 4.16
C PHE A 24 -6.46 -12.14 3.15
N MET A 25 -5.91 -13.25 3.65
CA MET A 25 -5.60 -14.39 2.82
C MET A 25 -6.89 -14.94 2.22
N HIS A 26 -6.83 -15.35 0.96
CA HIS A 26 -7.91 -16.12 0.37
C HIS A 26 -8.01 -17.45 1.15
N PRO A 27 -9.19 -17.82 1.70
CA PRO A 27 -9.27 -18.90 2.69
C PRO A 27 -8.65 -20.23 2.25
N PRO A 28 -8.84 -20.70 0.99
CA PRO A 28 -8.16 -21.89 0.47
C PRO A 28 -6.63 -21.81 0.44
N ASP A 29 -6.06 -20.61 0.30
CA ASP A 29 -4.61 -20.42 0.21
C ASP A 29 -3.94 -20.23 1.59
N SER A 30 -4.73 -20.05 2.65
CA SER A 30 -4.21 -19.80 4.00
C SER A 30 -3.38 -20.98 4.52
N GLU A 31 -3.79 -22.22 4.29
CA GLU A 31 -3.05 -23.42 4.71
C GLU A 31 -1.68 -23.55 4.04
N HIS A 32 -1.51 -23.00 2.83
CA HIS A 32 -0.22 -22.97 2.13
C HIS A 32 0.77 -21.97 2.74
N THR A 33 0.33 -21.13 3.67
CA THR A 33 1.18 -20.23 4.46
C THR A 33 1.51 -20.79 5.84
N ALA A 34 1.31 -22.10 6.05
CA ALA A 34 1.55 -22.71 7.35
C ALA A 34 3.03 -22.72 7.75
N PHE A 35 3.28 -22.50 9.04
CA PHE A 35 4.61 -22.55 9.65
C PHE A 35 4.55 -23.26 11.01
N ILE A 36 5.67 -23.87 11.39
CA ILE A 36 5.81 -24.63 12.63
C ILE A 36 6.53 -23.78 13.67
N THR A 37 6.01 -23.80 14.89
CA THR A 37 6.66 -23.26 16.09
C THR A 37 6.85 -24.39 17.11
N ASP A 38 7.58 -24.13 18.18
CA ASP A 38 7.68 -25.01 19.35
C ASP A 38 6.31 -25.32 20.00
N LYS A 39 5.30 -24.48 19.73
CA LYS A 39 3.94 -24.59 20.28
C LYS A 39 2.93 -25.23 19.34
N GLY A 40 3.27 -25.44 18.06
CA GLY A 40 2.37 -26.07 17.10
C GLY A 40 2.44 -25.50 15.69
N LEU A 41 1.48 -25.94 14.87
CA LEU A 41 1.30 -25.54 13.47
C LEU A 41 0.32 -24.36 13.40
N TYR A 42 0.74 -23.28 12.73
CA TYR A 42 -0.06 -22.08 12.52
C TYR A 42 -0.10 -21.73 11.04
N CYS A 43 -1.11 -21.00 10.60
CA CYS A 43 -1.18 -20.39 9.27
C CYS A 43 -1.52 -18.90 9.37
N TYR A 44 -1.25 -18.14 8.32
CA TYR A 44 -1.55 -16.71 8.29
C TYR A 44 -2.98 -16.45 7.82
N ASN A 45 -3.72 -15.64 8.59
CA ASN A 45 -5.06 -15.15 8.21
C ASN A 45 -5.01 -13.93 7.29
N VAL A 46 -3.90 -13.19 7.34
CA VAL A 46 -3.63 -11.99 6.55
C VAL A 46 -2.31 -12.16 5.85
N MET A 47 -2.11 -11.49 4.72
CA MET A 47 -0.97 -11.70 3.85
C MET A 47 0.36 -11.45 4.57
N PRO A 48 1.21 -12.50 4.73
CA PRO A 48 2.53 -12.34 5.34
C PRO A 48 3.55 -11.75 4.36
N PHE A 49 4.62 -11.19 4.92
CA PHE A 49 5.81 -10.83 4.16
C PHE A 49 6.45 -12.06 3.51
N GLY A 50 7.16 -11.83 2.41
CA GLY A 50 7.92 -12.88 1.71
C GLY A 50 7.12 -13.70 0.71
N LEU A 51 5.80 -13.48 0.59
CA LEU A 51 5.05 -14.05 -0.53
C LEU A 51 5.40 -13.33 -1.84
N LYS A 52 5.71 -14.11 -2.87
CA LYS A 52 6.08 -13.61 -4.21
C LYS A 52 5.06 -12.64 -4.81
N ASN A 53 3.77 -12.82 -4.50
CA ASN A 53 2.68 -12.02 -5.06
C ASN A 53 2.10 -10.99 -4.07
N ALA A 54 2.74 -10.77 -2.92
CA ALA A 54 2.21 -9.83 -1.92
C ALA A 54 2.13 -8.40 -2.46
N GLU A 55 3.25 -7.91 -3.00
CA GLU A 55 3.37 -6.59 -3.61
C GLU A 55 2.35 -6.38 -4.74
N ALA A 56 2.23 -7.36 -5.66
CA ALA A 56 1.26 -7.28 -6.75
C ALA A 56 -0.19 -7.22 -6.26
N THR A 57 -0.50 -7.91 -5.16
CA THR A 57 -1.84 -7.87 -4.54
C THR A 57 -2.10 -6.52 -3.88
N TYR A 58 -1.11 -6.00 -3.15
CA TYR A 58 -1.17 -4.68 -2.52
C TYR A 58 -1.33 -3.56 -3.55
N GLN A 59 -0.50 -3.55 -4.60
CA GLN A 59 -0.59 -2.59 -5.69
C GLN A 59 -1.98 -2.61 -6.35
N ARG A 60 -2.58 -3.78 -6.57
CA ARG A 60 -3.94 -3.90 -7.11
C ARG A 60 -5.00 -3.31 -6.18
N LEU A 61 -4.86 -3.51 -4.87
CA LEU A 61 -5.76 -2.94 -3.87
C LEU A 61 -5.67 -1.41 -3.86
N VAL A 62 -4.46 -0.86 -3.72
CA VAL A 62 -4.24 0.59 -3.68
C VAL A 62 -4.69 1.25 -4.98
N ASN A 63 -4.38 0.67 -6.14
CA ASN A 63 -4.84 1.16 -7.43
C ASN A 63 -6.38 1.22 -7.52
N LYS A 64 -7.06 0.26 -6.91
CA LYS A 64 -8.53 0.21 -6.91
C LYS A 64 -9.13 1.26 -5.97
N ILE A 65 -8.58 1.41 -4.77
CA ILE A 65 -9.08 2.38 -3.77
C ILE A 65 -8.88 3.82 -4.28
N PHE A 66 -7.71 4.12 -4.84
CA PHE A 66 -7.33 5.48 -5.21
C PHE A 66 -7.36 5.76 -6.71
N ALA A 67 -8.06 4.94 -7.50
CA ALA A 67 -8.12 5.05 -8.95
C ALA A 67 -8.41 6.48 -9.46
N GLY A 68 -9.30 7.22 -8.77
CA GLY A 68 -9.67 8.59 -9.15
C GLY A 68 -8.66 9.68 -8.76
N TYR A 69 -7.65 9.33 -7.95
CA TYR A 69 -6.69 10.27 -7.36
C TYR A 69 -5.26 10.08 -7.88
N ILE A 70 -4.96 8.88 -8.38
CA ILE A 70 -3.66 8.52 -8.97
C ILE A 70 -3.38 9.38 -10.21
N GLY A 71 -2.15 9.88 -10.32
CA GLY A 71 -1.69 10.78 -11.38
C GLY A 71 -1.93 12.26 -11.08
N ASN A 72 -2.97 12.57 -10.29
CA ASN A 72 -3.32 13.95 -9.94
C ASN A 72 -2.74 14.37 -8.58
N ILE A 73 -3.32 13.87 -7.48
CA ILE A 73 -2.90 14.24 -6.12
C ILE A 73 -1.94 13.22 -5.51
N MET A 74 -1.84 12.03 -6.08
CA MET A 74 -0.94 10.99 -5.60
C MET A 74 -0.35 10.14 -6.71
N GLU A 75 0.76 9.49 -6.42
CA GLU A 75 1.41 8.46 -7.22
C GLU A 75 1.58 7.22 -6.36
N VAL A 76 1.43 6.04 -6.95
CA VAL A 76 1.66 4.77 -6.26
C VAL A 76 2.84 4.09 -6.91
N TYR A 77 3.82 3.67 -6.12
CA TYR A 77 4.99 2.97 -6.59
C TYR A 77 5.34 1.83 -5.65
N VAL A 78 5.11 0.59 -6.10
CA VAL A 78 5.41 -0.62 -5.32
C VAL A 78 4.62 -0.55 -4.01
N ASP A 79 5.32 -0.36 -2.89
CA ASP A 79 4.74 -0.31 -1.55
C ASP A 79 4.61 1.12 -1.01
N ASN A 80 4.98 2.13 -1.80
CA ASN A 80 4.91 3.53 -1.37
C ASN A 80 3.79 4.27 -2.08
N ILE A 81 3.06 5.05 -1.30
CA ILE A 81 2.10 6.04 -1.80
C ILE A 81 2.72 7.42 -1.60
N LEU A 82 2.81 8.18 -2.68
CA LEU A 82 3.32 9.54 -2.67
C LEU A 82 2.15 10.50 -2.86
N VAL A 83 1.91 11.36 -1.88
CA VAL A 83 0.97 12.48 -2.02
C VAL A 83 1.73 13.72 -2.44
N LYS A 84 1.25 14.40 -3.49
CA LYS A 84 1.87 15.59 -4.06
C LYS A 84 0.89 16.76 -4.09
N SER A 85 1.39 17.95 -3.75
CA SER A 85 0.58 19.18 -3.75
C SER A 85 1.35 20.34 -4.34
N ARG A 86 0.68 21.11 -5.21
CA ARG A 86 1.27 22.29 -5.85
C ARG A 86 1.45 23.45 -4.88
N THR A 87 0.64 23.52 -3.83
CA THR A 87 0.79 24.51 -2.76
C THR A 87 0.73 23.84 -1.39
N ALA A 88 1.35 24.48 -0.40
CA ALA A 88 1.34 24.00 0.97
C ALA A 88 -0.08 23.95 1.58
N GLU A 89 -0.94 24.91 1.26
CA GLU A 89 -2.29 25.00 1.82
C GLU A 89 -3.17 23.81 1.40
N ALA A 90 -3.01 23.35 0.16
CA ALA A 90 -3.76 22.21 -0.36
C ALA A 90 -3.28 20.86 0.20
N HIS A 91 -2.08 20.81 0.81
CA HIS A 91 -1.45 19.54 1.15
C HIS A 91 -2.17 18.76 2.26
N LEU A 92 -2.65 19.45 3.29
CA LEU A 92 -3.41 18.81 4.36
C LEU A 92 -4.73 18.21 3.85
N HIS A 93 -5.39 18.89 2.90
CA HIS A 93 -6.59 18.35 2.28
C HIS A 93 -6.27 17.11 1.43
N ASN A 94 -5.20 17.16 0.62
CA ASN A 94 -4.77 16.01 -0.17
C ASN A 94 -4.40 14.81 0.71
N LEU A 95 -3.77 15.05 1.86
CA LEU A 95 -3.47 14.01 2.84
C LEU A 95 -4.74 13.42 3.47
N SER A 96 -5.78 14.22 3.71
CA SER A 96 -7.04 13.72 4.28
C SER A 96 -7.79 12.72 3.40
N ILE A 97 -7.48 12.66 2.09
CA ILE A 97 -8.05 11.66 1.18
C ILE A 97 -7.47 10.26 1.43
N MET A 98 -6.36 10.18 2.15
CA MET A 98 -5.64 8.92 2.42
C MET A 98 -6.05 8.22 3.71
N PHE A 99 -6.68 8.93 4.64
CA PHE A 99 -7.10 8.45 5.95
C PHE A 99 -8.62 8.29 6.02
#